data_AF-A0A539D0R8-F1
#
_entry.id   AF-A0A539D0R8-F1
#
_cell.length_a   1.000
_cell.length_b   1.000
_cell.length_c   1.000
_cell.angle_alpha   90.00
_cell.angle_beta   90.00
_cell.angle_gamma   90.00
#
_symmetry.space_group_name_H-M   'P 1'
#
loop_
_entity.id
_entity.type
_entity.pdbx_description
1 polymer ?
#
loop_
_entity_poly.entity_id
_entity_poly.type
_entity_poly.pdbx_seq_one_letter_code
_entity_poly.pdbx_strand_id
1 'polypeptide(L)'
;MLAYANPEDIADPKRRADGYGLVRFNKKERTVTFECWPRFSDSSQGDAAQFPGWPITVPIDANDGRKPVAYLPELRFSGGLNPVVQVISESSGEELYILRAHGSRFQPAVYAPGSYTVRVGRDRPDGPEIKGVLATPDSA
;
A
#
# COMPACT_ATOMS: atom_id res chain seq x y z
N MET A 1 10.83 -8.01 -8.26
CA MET A 1 10.97 -6.71 -8.96
C MET A 1 10.86 -7.01 -10.45
N LEU A 2 9.77 -6.57 -11.10
CA LEU A 2 9.67 -6.59 -12.57
C LEU A 2 10.38 -5.33 -13.06
N ALA A 3 11.61 -5.48 -13.56
CA ALA A 3 12.36 -4.40 -14.20
C ALA A 3 12.55 -4.79 -15.68
N TYR A 4 12.11 -3.93 -16.58
CA TYR A 4 12.41 -4.06 -18.01
C TYR A 4 13.60 -3.14 -18.31
N ALA A 5 14.82 -3.69 -18.43
CA ALA A 5 16.03 -2.87 -18.40
C ALA A 5 17.24 -3.41 -19.18
N ASN A 6 17.05 -4.33 -20.12
CA ASN A 6 18.15 -4.76 -20.98
C ASN A 6 18.04 -4.07 -22.36
N PRO A 7 18.95 -3.13 -22.69
CA PRO A 7 19.02 -2.58 -24.04
C PRO A 7 19.31 -3.69 -25.04
N GLU A 8 18.57 -3.71 -26.15
CA GLU A 8 18.87 -4.64 -27.24
C GLU A 8 20.08 -4.17 -28.04
N ASP A 9 20.19 -2.85 -28.23
CA ASP A 9 21.30 -2.19 -28.91
C ASP A 9 21.48 -0.78 -28.32
N ILE A 10 22.63 -0.54 -27.70
CA ILE A 10 22.98 0.75 -27.10
C ILE A 10 23.34 1.81 -28.14
N ALA A 11 23.75 1.43 -29.35
CA ALA A 11 24.11 2.38 -30.39
C ALA A 11 22.86 3.08 -30.96
N ASP A 12 21.78 2.32 -31.18
CA ASP A 12 20.49 2.84 -31.64
C ASP A 12 19.71 3.50 -30.48
N PRO A 13 19.46 4.82 -30.51
CA PRO A 13 18.70 5.52 -29.48
C PRO A 13 17.32 4.91 -29.20
N LYS A 14 16.67 4.27 -30.19
CA LYS A 14 15.34 3.67 -30.01
C LYS A 14 15.36 2.31 -29.30
N ARG A 15 16.54 1.69 -29.15
CA ARG A 15 16.70 0.31 -28.62
C ARG A 15 17.50 0.26 -27.32
N ARG A 16 17.70 1.42 -26.68
CA ARG A 16 18.42 1.56 -25.41
C ARG A 16 17.61 1.15 -24.18
N ALA A 17 16.33 0.82 -24.36
CA ALA A 17 15.38 0.61 -23.26
C ALA A 17 15.33 1.81 -22.27
N ASP A 18 15.59 3.03 -22.76
CA ASP A 18 15.46 4.26 -21.99
C ASP A 18 14.02 4.78 -22.03
N GLY A 19 13.65 5.58 -21.03
CA GLY A 19 12.27 5.97 -20.82
C GLY A 19 12.00 6.71 -19.53
N TYR A 20 10.74 6.72 -19.12
CA TYR A 20 10.29 7.30 -17.86
C TYR A 20 9.21 6.42 -17.21
N GLY A 21 9.12 6.51 -15.89
CA GLY A 21 8.04 5.89 -15.12
C GLY A 21 6.97 6.91 -14.76
N LEU A 22 5.71 6.47 -14.71
CA LEU A 22 4.61 7.23 -14.12
C LEU A 22 3.94 6.38 -13.05
N VAL A 23 3.54 7.01 -11.94
CA VAL A 23 2.78 6.36 -10.87
C VAL A 23 1.45 7.08 -10.68
N ARG A 24 0.35 6.37 -10.93
CA ARG A 24 -1.01 6.86 -10.72
C ARG A 24 -1.60 6.27 -9.45
N PHE A 25 -2.11 7.13 -8.57
CA PHE A 25 -2.76 6.75 -7.33
C PHE A 25 -4.27 6.90 -7.47
N ASN A 26 -5.01 5.78 -7.46
CA ASN A 26 -6.45 5.81 -7.34
C ASN A 26 -6.83 5.71 -5.87
N LYS A 27 -7.02 6.86 -5.21
CA LYS A 27 -7.34 6.92 -3.77
C LYS A 27 -8.70 6.33 -3.42
N LYS A 28 -9.65 6.34 -4.37
CA LYS A 28 -11.00 5.80 -4.17
C LYS A 28 -10.97 4.27 -4.19
N GLU A 29 -10.36 3.70 -5.23
CA GLU A 29 -10.26 2.24 -5.40
C GLU A 29 -9.07 1.64 -4.63
N ARG A 30 -8.25 2.47 -3.98
CA ARG A 30 -7.05 2.09 -3.22
C ARG A 30 -6.05 1.26 -4.02
N THR A 31 -5.86 1.62 -5.27
CA THR A 31 -4.88 0.99 -6.15
C THR A 31 -3.78 1.97 -6.56
N VAL A 32 -2.60 1.42 -6.84
CA VAL A 32 -1.46 2.14 -7.42
C VAL A 32 -1.16 1.49 -8.76
N THR A 33 -1.19 2.29 -9.83
CA THR A 33 -0.80 1.88 -11.17
C THR A 33 0.58 2.42 -11.47
N PHE A 34 1.52 1.53 -11.73
CA PHE A 34 2.87 1.86 -12.17
C PHE A 34 2.94 1.66 -13.69
N GLU A 35 3.55 2.62 -14.36
CA GLU A 35 3.69 2.67 -15.81
C GLU A 35 5.15 2.78 -16.19
N CYS A 36 5.51 2.23 -17.35
CA CYS A 36 6.88 2.24 -17.84
C CYS A 36 6.89 2.55 -19.34
N TRP A 37 7.23 3.78 -19.67
CA TRP A 37 7.12 4.34 -21.01
C TRP A 37 8.49 4.41 -21.70
N PRO A 38 8.65 3.85 -22.91
CA PRO A 38 9.81 4.10 -23.75
C PRO A 38 9.99 5.59 -24.06
N ARG A 39 11.24 6.05 -24.21
CA ARG A 39 11.55 7.48 -24.43
C ARG A 39 10.82 8.10 -25.63
N PHE A 40 10.64 7.31 -26.69
CA PHE A 40 10.03 7.74 -27.95
C PHE A 40 8.62 7.18 -28.17
N SER A 41 7.93 6.78 -27.09
CA SER A 41 6.57 6.25 -27.16
C SER A 41 5.56 7.29 -27.65
N ASP A 42 4.58 6.86 -28.44
CA ASP A 42 3.39 7.65 -28.76
C ASP A 42 2.28 7.35 -27.73
N SER A 43 2.05 8.26 -26.79
CA SER A 43 1.05 8.09 -25.74
C SER A 43 -0.40 8.06 -26.27
N SER A 44 -0.65 8.48 -27.51
CA SER A 44 -1.98 8.39 -28.11
C SER A 44 -2.42 6.94 -28.37
N GLN A 45 -1.46 6.00 -28.42
CA GLN A 45 -1.71 4.57 -28.55
C GLN A 45 -2.09 3.90 -27.21
N GLY A 46 -2.16 4.66 -26.12
CA GLY A 46 -2.52 4.17 -24.80
C GLY A 46 -1.53 3.15 -24.22
N ASP A 47 -2.01 2.23 -23.40
CA ASP A 47 -1.19 1.28 -22.64
C ASP A 47 -0.33 0.37 -23.54
N ALA A 48 -0.74 0.13 -24.79
CA ALA A 48 0.03 -0.68 -25.75
C ALA A 48 1.37 -0.05 -26.16
N ALA A 49 1.57 1.26 -25.92
CA ALA A 49 2.84 1.94 -26.18
C ALA A 49 3.84 1.88 -25.01
N GLN A 50 3.48 1.25 -23.88
CA GLN A 50 4.39 1.01 -22.77
C GLN A 50 5.30 -0.21 -23.05
N PHE A 51 6.29 -0.43 -22.19
CA PHE A 51 7.10 -1.65 -22.27
C PHE A 51 6.23 -2.90 -22.04
N PRO A 52 6.58 -4.06 -22.65
CA PRO A 52 5.81 -5.29 -22.48
C PRO A 52 5.59 -5.65 -21.01
N GLY A 53 4.34 -5.96 -20.65
CA GLY A 53 3.93 -6.29 -19.29
C GLY A 53 3.55 -5.07 -18.42
N TRP A 54 3.60 -3.87 -18.97
CA TRP A 54 3.15 -2.63 -18.33
C TRP A 54 1.85 -2.11 -18.97
N PRO A 55 1.00 -1.38 -18.22
CA PRO A 55 1.17 -0.98 -16.82
C PRO A 55 0.82 -2.10 -15.82
N ILE A 56 1.30 -1.95 -14.58
CA ILE A 56 1.00 -2.88 -13.47
C ILE A 56 0.16 -2.15 -12.43
N THR A 57 -1.00 -2.69 -12.09
CA THR A 57 -1.86 -2.15 -11.01
C THR A 57 -1.86 -3.09 -9.82
N VAL A 58 -1.55 -2.54 -8.64
CA VAL A 58 -1.56 -3.27 -7.37
C VAL A 58 -2.51 -2.61 -6.38
N PRO A 59 -3.30 -3.37 -5.61
CA PRO A 59 -4.03 -2.81 -4.48
C PRO A 59 -3.07 -2.49 -3.33
N ILE A 60 -3.37 -1.44 -2.57
CA ILE A 60 -2.43 -0.90 -1.56
C ILE A 60 -2.17 -1.87 -0.41
N ASP A 61 -3.14 -2.73 -0.08
CA ASP A 61 -3.03 -3.74 0.97
C ASP A 61 -2.15 -4.93 0.55
N ALA A 62 -2.02 -5.22 -0.74
CA ALA A 62 -1.09 -6.23 -1.25
C ALA A 62 0.39 -5.82 -1.17
N ASN A 63 0.69 -4.57 -0.81
CA ASN A 63 2.07 -4.11 -0.62
C ASN A 63 2.68 -4.60 0.71
N ASP A 64 1.88 -5.13 1.64
CA ASP A 64 2.38 -5.76 2.87
C ASP A 64 2.36 -7.28 2.71
N GLY A 65 3.53 -7.88 2.49
CA GLY A 65 3.68 -9.32 2.31
C GLY A 65 3.66 -10.14 3.61
N ARG A 66 3.53 -9.48 4.77
CA ARG A 66 3.48 -10.18 6.07
C ARG A 66 2.16 -10.94 6.21
N LYS A 67 2.22 -12.13 6.81
CA LYS A 67 1.03 -12.94 7.11
C LYS A 67 0.51 -12.59 8.51
N PRO A 68 -0.73 -12.11 8.67
CA PRO A 68 -1.33 -11.90 9.98
C PRO A 68 -1.30 -13.18 10.81
N VAL A 69 -0.96 -13.06 12.09
CA VAL A 69 -1.03 -14.18 13.06
C VAL A 69 -2.18 -14.02 14.04
N ALA A 70 -2.71 -12.80 14.19
CA ALA A 70 -3.85 -12.45 15.01
C ALA A 70 -4.41 -11.08 14.58
N TYR A 71 -5.55 -10.69 15.15
CA TYR A 71 -6.18 -9.40 14.91
C TYR A 71 -6.45 -8.68 16.23
N LEU A 72 -6.39 -7.35 16.19
CA LEU A 72 -6.91 -6.51 17.28
C LEU A 72 -8.44 -6.41 17.18
N PRO A 73 -9.13 -6.01 18.27
CA PRO A 73 -10.55 -5.73 18.23
C PRO A 73 -10.93 -4.78 17.09
N GLU A 74 -12.07 -5.05 16.44
CA GLU A 74 -12.57 -4.22 15.35
C GLU A 74 -12.85 -2.79 15.83
N LEU A 75 -12.22 -1.82 15.16
CA LEU A 75 -12.47 -0.40 15.38
C LEU A 75 -13.72 0.01 14.60
N ARG A 76 -14.62 0.76 15.27
CA ARG A 76 -15.84 1.31 14.68
C ARG A 76 -15.83 2.82 14.77
N PHE A 77 -15.97 3.47 13.61
CA PHE A 77 -15.89 4.91 13.46
C PHE A 77 -17.28 5.49 13.17
N SER A 78 -17.68 6.52 13.92
CA SER A 78 -18.90 7.27 13.65
C SER A 78 -18.70 8.28 12.51
N GLY A 79 -19.78 8.64 11.83
CA GLY A 79 -19.77 9.72 10.82
C GLY A 79 -19.26 9.35 9.43
N GLY A 80 -19.15 8.06 9.09
CA GLY A 80 -18.76 7.62 7.73
C GLY A 80 -17.35 8.05 7.31
N LEU A 81 -16.47 8.29 8.29
CA LEU A 81 -15.11 8.76 8.05
C LEU A 81 -14.20 7.61 7.63
N ASN A 82 -13.18 7.93 6.83
CA ASN A 82 -12.06 7.06 6.47
C ASN A 82 -10.83 7.47 7.30
N PRO A 83 -10.76 7.23 8.63
CA PRO A 83 -9.68 7.76 9.47
C PRO A 83 -8.32 7.12 9.16
N VAL A 84 -7.25 7.77 9.57
CA VAL A 84 -5.90 7.20 9.60
C VAL A 84 -5.71 6.46 10.91
N VAL A 85 -5.28 5.21 10.81
CA VAL A 85 -5.02 4.29 11.93
C VAL A 85 -3.53 3.94 11.92
N GLN A 86 -2.87 4.10 13.05
CA GLN A 86 -1.50 3.66 13.30
C GLN A 86 -1.52 2.53 14.33
N VAL A 87 -0.72 1.49 14.08
CA VAL A 87 -0.55 0.35 15.00
C VAL A 87 0.91 0.26 15.40
N ILE A 88 1.16 0.19 16.71
CA ILE A 88 2.50 0.17 17.30
C ILE A 88 2.61 -1.06 18.19
N SER A 89 3.68 -1.84 18.01
CA SER A 89 4.03 -2.95 18.91
C SER A 89 4.60 -2.37 20.21
N GLU A 90 4.00 -2.70 21.35
CA GLU A 90 4.47 -2.16 22.64
C GLU A 90 5.76 -2.86 23.13
N SER A 91 5.98 -4.11 22.73
CA SER A 91 7.18 -4.86 23.10
C SER A 91 8.45 -4.33 22.45
N SER A 92 8.34 -3.72 21.27
CA SER A 92 9.47 -3.23 20.47
C SER A 92 9.49 -1.72 20.27
N GLY A 93 8.34 -1.06 20.43
CA GLY A 93 8.14 0.34 20.00
C GLY A 93 8.00 0.50 18.48
N GLU A 94 7.96 -0.58 17.71
CA GLU A 94 7.87 -0.55 16.25
C GLU A 94 6.49 -0.07 15.78
N GLU A 95 6.47 0.95 14.92
CA GLU A 95 5.28 1.34 14.16
C GLU A 95 5.05 0.33 13.03
N LEU A 96 4.15 -0.64 13.24
CA LEU A 96 3.92 -1.73 12.29
C LEU A 96 3.41 -1.22 10.94
N TYR A 97 2.49 -0.25 10.98
CA TYR A 97 1.97 0.45 9.80
C TYR A 97 1.11 1.65 10.19
N ILE A 98 0.90 2.53 9.19
CA ILE A 98 -0.08 3.62 9.22
C ILE A 98 -0.94 3.49 7.97
N LEU A 99 -2.24 3.24 8.13
CA LEU A 99 -3.17 3.03 7.01
C LEU A 99 -4.43 3.86 7.18
N ARG A 100 -4.99 4.30 6.06
CA ARG A 100 -6.34 4.87 6.04
C ARG A 100 -7.36 3.74 6.04
N ALA A 101 -8.28 3.73 7.01
CA ALA A 101 -9.42 2.83 7.03
C ALA A 101 -10.36 3.12 5.85
N HIS A 102 -11.03 2.09 5.33
CA HIS A 102 -12.02 2.23 4.26
C HIS A 102 -13.42 2.04 4.84
N GLY A 103 -14.17 3.14 4.95
CA GLY A 103 -15.45 3.20 5.62
C GLY A 103 -15.33 3.25 7.13
N SER A 104 -16.44 2.92 7.79
CA SER A 104 -16.63 3.09 9.24
C SER A 104 -16.10 1.94 10.09
N ARG A 105 -15.40 0.96 9.51
CA ARG A 105 -14.87 -0.21 10.24
C ARG A 105 -13.45 -0.52 9.81
N PHE A 106 -12.63 -0.96 10.75
CA PHE A 106 -11.27 -1.42 10.48
C PHE A 106 -10.83 -2.41 11.54
N GLN A 107 -10.38 -3.58 11.13
CA GLN A 107 -9.82 -4.58 12.03
C GLN A 107 -8.31 -4.66 11.81
N PRO A 108 -7.48 -4.17 12.75
CA PRO A 108 -6.04 -4.18 12.59
C PRO A 108 -5.47 -5.61 12.61
N ALA A 109 -4.68 -5.95 11.61
CA ALA A 109 -3.90 -7.19 11.58
C ALA A 109 -2.58 -7.01 12.35
N VAL A 110 -2.13 -8.03 13.05
CA VAL A 110 -0.82 -8.05 13.70
C VAL A 110 -0.04 -9.30 13.38
N TYR A 111 1.28 -9.21 13.52
CA TYR A 111 2.23 -10.18 12.99
C TYR A 111 3.03 -10.91 14.09
N ALA A 112 2.67 -10.68 15.34
CA ALA A 112 3.21 -11.36 16.52
C ALA A 112 2.12 -11.40 17.63
N PRO A 113 2.26 -12.26 18.65
CA PRO A 113 1.50 -12.12 19.88
C PRO A 113 2.00 -10.92 20.70
N GLY A 114 1.12 -10.27 21.46
CA GLY A 114 1.51 -9.20 22.37
C GLY A 114 0.43 -8.15 22.59
N SER A 115 0.84 -7.03 23.20
CA SER A 115 0.03 -5.83 23.35
C SER A 115 0.46 -4.74 22.35
N TYR A 116 -0.53 -3.96 21.96
CA TYR A 116 -0.39 -2.95 20.91
C TYR A 116 -0.98 -1.63 21.35
N THR A 117 -0.37 -0.56 20.86
CA THR A 117 -0.95 0.78 20.90
C THR A 117 -1.57 1.09 19.54
N VAL A 118 -2.82 1.56 19.55
CA VAL A 118 -3.55 2.00 18.36
C VAL A 118 -3.80 3.49 18.46
N ARG A 119 -3.38 4.26 17.44
CA ARG A 119 -3.72 5.68 17.32
C ARG A 119 -4.64 5.91 16.13
N VAL A 120 -5.59 6.82 16.30
CA VAL A 120 -6.58 7.14 15.27
C VAL A 120 -6.68 8.64 15.10
N GLY A 121 -6.83 9.13 13.86
CA GLY A 121 -7.22 10.52 13.62
C GLY A 121 -7.76 10.72 12.20
N ARG A 122 -8.24 11.94 11.91
CA ARG A 122 -8.96 12.21 10.66
C ARG A 122 -8.03 12.12 9.44
N ASP A 123 -6.89 12.80 9.52
CA ASP A 123 -5.94 12.92 8.42
C ASP A 123 -4.52 12.46 8.80
N ARG A 124 -4.25 12.36 10.10
CA ARG A 124 -3.02 11.87 10.71
C ARG A 124 -3.39 11.03 11.94
N PRO A 125 -2.51 10.15 12.44
CA PRO A 125 -2.77 9.37 13.66
C PRO A 125 -2.48 10.20 14.93
N ASP A 126 -3.04 11.41 15.01
CA ASP A 126 -2.78 12.42 16.05
C ASP A 126 -3.97 12.63 17.02
N GLY A 127 -5.00 11.78 16.92
CA GLY A 127 -6.16 11.79 17.81
C GLY A 127 -6.04 10.77 18.95
N PRO A 128 -7.13 10.06 19.29
CA PRO A 128 -7.14 9.12 20.41
C PRO A 128 -6.09 8.03 20.29
N GLU A 129 -5.43 7.75 21.42
CA GLU A 129 -4.46 6.66 21.61
C GLU A 129 -5.05 5.62 22.56
N ILE A 130 -5.07 4.36 22.15
CA ILE A 130 -5.55 3.22 22.93
C ILE A 130 -4.35 2.28 23.14
N LYS A 131 -3.91 2.12 24.40
CA LYS A 131 -2.77 1.27 24.76
C LYS A 131 -3.23 -0.07 25.32
N GLY A 132 -2.32 -1.05 25.35
CA GLY A 132 -2.57 -2.36 25.94
C GLY A 132 -3.60 -3.18 25.16
N VAL A 133 -3.79 -2.90 23.87
CA VAL A 133 -4.76 -3.63 23.04
C VAL A 133 -4.19 -5.01 22.76
N LEU A 134 -4.86 -6.05 23.27
CA LEU A 134 -4.42 -7.43 23.10
C LEU A 134 -4.89 -7.97 21.75
N ALA A 135 -4.01 -8.71 21.10
CA ALA A 135 -4.37 -9.46 19.90
C ALA A 135 -5.19 -10.70 20.28
N THR A 136 -6.38 -10.82 19.69
CA THR A 136 -7.20 -12.02 19.76
C THR A 136 -6.88 -12.91 18.56
N PRO A 137 -6.57 -14.21 18.75
CA PRO A 137 -6.57 -15.15 17.63
C PRO A 137 -7.94 -15.14 16.96
N ASP A 138 -7.98 -15.22 15.63
CA ASP A 138 -9.24 -15.48 14.94
C ASP A 138 -9.86 -16.76 15.52
N SER A 139 -11.13 -16.67 15.93
CA SER A 139 -11.92 -17.86 16.21
C SER A 139 -12.15 -18.55 14.87
N ALA A 140 -11.34 -19.57 14.59
CA ALA A 140 -11.50 -20.45 13.43
C ALA A 140 -12.89 -21.09 13.39
#